data_AF-A0AA97H2H8-F1
#
_entry.id   AF-A0AA97H2H8-F1
#
_cell.length_a   1.000
_cell.length_b   1.000
_cell.length_c   1.000
_cell.angle_alpha   90.00
_cell.angle_beta   90.00
_cell.angle_gamma   90.00
#
_symmetry.space_group_name_H-M   'P 1'
#
loop_
_entity.id
_entity.type
_entity.pdbx_description
1 polymer ?
#
loop_
_entity_poly.entity_id
_entity_poly.type
_entity_poly.pdbx_seq_one_letter_code
_entity_poly.pdbx_strand_id
1 'polypeptide(L)'
;MSYTHPNGQPQGTAQKFTDKLREILISEIIAINGYQTHIANSDISEINDAWHSIMLDEKQHYGWVLKLLRKYDPEQYKQFLAHKGDNPGPQTPVSLSHSQSGGAAILNDIRDDIKGELEAVILYEAQLPKYPYRDIRTTLQAVIDDEKGHAEHLTRLLLKYDVDPYDELV
;
A
#
# COMPACT_ATOMS: atom_id res chain seq x y z
N MET A 1 18.29 -2.31 -9.99
CA MET A 1 19.05 -2.17 -8.72
C MET A 1 18.01 -1.97 -7.63
N SER A 2 17.97 -2.83 -6.61
CA SER A 2 17.09 -2.63 -5.45
C SER A 2 17.95 -2.28 -4.24
N TYR A 3 17.59 -1.20 -3.55
CA TYR A 3 18.17 -0.79 -2.27
C TYR A 3 17.37 -1.33 -1.08
N THR A 4 16.46 -2.27 -1.34
CA THR A 4 15.62 -2.90 -0.32
C THR A 4 16.00 -4.36 -0.14
N HIS A 5 15.65 -4.91 1.02
CA HIS A 5 15.48 -6.34 1.20
C HIS A 5 14.37 -6.87 0.26
N PRO A 6 14.29 -8.19 0.01
CA PRO A 6 13.26 -8.77 -0.86
C PRO A 6 11.81 -8.43 -0.48
N ASN A 7 11.59 -8.02 0.78
CA ASN A 7 10.30 -7.59 1.33
C ASN A 7 10.07 -6.06 1.25
N GLY A 8 10.89 -5.31 0.52
CA GLY A 8 10.67 -3.88 0.30
C GLY A 8 11.24 -2.94 1.36
N GLN A 9 11.84 -3.45 2.43
CA GLN A 9 12.45 -2.59 3.46
C GLN A 9 13.81 -2.06 3.00
N PRO A 10 14.08 -0.74 3.08
CA PRO A 10 15.40 -0.19 2.78
C PRO A 10 16.51 -0.89 3.58
N GLN A 11 17.68 -1.09 2.95
CA GLN A 11 18.86 -1.58 3.66
C GLN A 11 19.33 -0.54 4.68
N GLY A 12 19.51 -0.96 5.95
CA GLY A 12 19.98 -0.10 7.04
C GLY A 12 18.91 0.16 8.11
N THR A 13 19.06 1.23 8.90
CA THR A 13 18.08 1.62 9.93
C THR A 13 17.75 3.09 9.81
N ALA A 14 16.49 3.41 9.48
CA ALA A 14 15.97 4.77 9.48
C ALA A 14 16.07 5.41 10.88
N GLN A 15 16.80 6.52 10.97
CA GLN A 15 17.02 7.22 12.24
C GLN A 15 16.10 8.43 12.38
N LYS A 16 15.84 9.16 11.29
CA LYS A 16 14.98 10.34 11.31
C LYS A 16 13.53 9.93 11.11
N PHE A 17 12.60 10.68 11.71
CA PHE A 17 11.18 10.45 11.46
C PHE A 17 10.82 10.65 9.98
N THR A 18 11.54 11.51 9.25
CA THR A 18 11.37 11.68 7.79
C THR A 18 11.86 10.46 7.00
N ASP A 19 12.84 9.72 7.49
CA ASP A 19 13.27 8.44 6.88
C ASP A 19 12.15 7.41 7.03
N LYS A 20 11.49 7.37 8.20
CA LYS A 20 10.35 6.49 8.43
C LYS A 20 9.15 6.83 7.56
N LEU A 21 8.88 8.12 7.30
CA LEU A 21 7.86 8.52 6.32
C LEU A 21 8.19 7.99 4.91
N ARG A 22 9.47 7.85 4.55
CA ARG A 22 9.89 7.25 3.28
C ARG A 22 9.70 5.73 3.27
N GLU A 23 9.95 5.06 4.39
CA GLU A 23 9.64 3.63 4.52
C GLU A 23 8.15 3.37 4.29
N ILE A 24 7.28 4.20 4.86
CA ILE A 24 5.83 4.14 4.61
C ILE A 24 5.53 4.33 3.12
N LEU A 25 6.04 5.39 2.48
CA LEU A 25 5.85 5.61 1.03
C LEU A 25 6.30 4.44 0.16
N ILE A 26 7.35 3.72 0.57
CA ILE A 26 7.83 2.52 -0.14
C ILE A 26 6.84 1.36 0.05
N SER A 27 6.33 1.15 1.26
CA SER A 27 5.27 0.16 1.53
C SER A 27 4.03 0.45 0.68
N GLU A 28 3.55 1.69 0.61
CA GLU A 28 2.39 2.05 -0.23
C GLU A 28 2.63 1.73 -1.71
N ILE A 29 3.84 2.02 -2.24
CA ILE A 29 4.18 1.70 -3.63
C ILE A 29 4.14 0.19 -3.87
N ILE A 30 4.59 -0.61 -2.90
CA ILE A 30 4.58 -2.07 -3.00
C ILE A 30 3.14 -2.57 -3.01
N ALA A 31 2.28 -2.09 -2.12
CA ALA A 31 0.85 -2.44 -2.09
C ALA A 31 0.15 -2.07 -3.40
N ILE A 32 0.31 -0.83 -3.88
CA ILE A 32 -0.25 -0.36 -5.16
C ILE A 32 0.16 -1.28 -6.32
N ASN A 33 1.44 -1.66 -6.39
CA ASN A 33 1.94 -2.52 -7.46
C ASN A 33 1.46 -3.97 -7.30
N GLY A 34 1.34 -4.46 -6.07
CA GLY A 34 0.79 -5.78 -5.74
C GLY A 34 -0.64 -5.90 -6.25
N TYR A 35 -1.53 -5.02 -5.76
CA TYR A 35 -2.92 -4.97 -6.21
C TYR A 35 -3.05 -4.79 -7.72
N GLN A 36 -2.24 -3.92 -8.33
CA GLN A 36 -2.26 -3.73 -9.77
C GLN A 36 -1.90 -5.01 -10.55
N THR A 37 -0.96 -5.80 -10.01
CA THR A 37 -0.53 -7.08 -10.57
C THR A 37 -1.62 -8.14 -10.40
N HIS A 38 -2.23 -8.23 -9.22
CA HIS A 38 -3.30 -9.19 -8.93
C HIS A 38 -4.54 -8.92 -9.80
N ILE A 39 -4.96 -7.66 -9.96
CA ILE A 39 -6.03 -7.27 -10.90
C ILE A 39 -5.70 -7.67 -12.34
N ALA A 40 -4.43 -7.52 -12.76
CA ALA A 40 -4.02 -7.90 -14.10
C ALA A 40 -4.02 -9.42 -14.32
N ASN A 41 -3.99 -10.20 -13.24
CA ASN A 41 -3.86 -11.65 -13.23
C ASN A 41 -5.16 -12.42 -12.93
N SER A 42 -6.27 -11.71 -12.72
CA SER A 42 -7.57 -12.29 -12.34
C SER A 42 -8.68 -11.85 -13.27
N ASP A 43 -9.65 -12.74 -13.53
CA ASP A 43 -10.88 -12.48 -14.27
C ASP A 43 -12.14 -12.48 -13.39
N ILE A 44 -11.97 -12.58 -12.06
CA ILE A 44 -13.09 -12.57 -11.11
C ILE A 44 -13.43 -11.11 -10.77
N SER A 45 -14.48 -10.57 -11.41
CA SER A 45 -14.89 -9.16 -11.30
C SER A 45 -14.98 -8.65 -9.87
N GLU A 46 -15.61 -9.41 -8.98
CA GLU A 46 -15.82 -8.98 -7.58
C GLU A 46 -14.50 -8.83 -6.82
N ILE A 47 -13.54 -9.73 -7.05
CA ILE A 47 -12.21 -9.65 -6.45
C ILE A 47 -11.44 -8.47 -7.06
N ASN A 48 -11.54 -8.29 -8.38
CA ASN A 48 -10.90 -7.17 -9.07
C ASN A 48 -11.46 -5.81 -8.61
N ASP A 49 -12.75 -5.71 -8.36
CA ASP A 49 -13.40 -4.50 -7.85
C ASP A 49 -12.90 -4.16 -6.43
N ALA A 50 -12.74 -5.18 -5.58
CA ALA A 50 -12.21 -5.00 -4.23
C ALA A 50 -10.74 -4.58 -4.24
N TRP A 51 -9.87 -5.30 -4.98
CA TRP A 51 -8.48 -4.91 -5.16
C TRP A 51 -8.34 -3.51 -5.77
N HIS A 52 -9.19 -3.16 -6.74
CA HIS A 52 -9.16 -1.83 -7.33
C HIS A 52 -9.55 -0.75 -6.32
N SER A 53 -10.57 -0.99 -5.49
CA SER A 53 -10.95 -0.07 -4.41
C SER A 53 -9.79 0.14 -3.44
N ILE A 54 -9.22 -0.94 -2.91
CA ILE A 54 -8.11 -0.88 -1.96
C ILE A 54 -6.89 -0.18 -2.58
N MET A 55 -6.54 -0.51 -3.83
CA MET A 55 -5.46 0.18 -4.55
C MET A 55 -5.68 1.71 -4.67
N LEU A 56 -6.93 2.19 -4.75
CA LEU A 56 -7.21 3.62 -4.74
C LEU A 56 -6.97 4.23 -3.36
N ASP A 57 -7.30 3.51 -2.30
CA ASP A 57 -7.00 3.89 -0.92
C ASP A 57 -5.47 3.95 -0.70
N GLU A 58 -4.70 2.98 -1.19
CA GLU A 58 -3.22 3.02 -1.12
C GLU A 58 -2.62 4.21 -1.88
N LYS A 59 -3.18 4.56 -3.04
CA LYS A 59 -2.78 5.78 -3.77
C LYS A 59 -3.07 7.03 -2.95
N GLN A 60 -4.15 7.03 -2.16
CA GLN A 60 -4.50 8.12 -1.26
C GLN A 60 -3.55 8.17 -0.06
N HIS A 61 -3.22 7.03 0.57
CA HIS A 61 -2.24 6.90 1.65
C HIS A 61 -0.89 7.46 1.23
N TYR A 62 -0.37 7.03 0.07
CA TYR A 62 0.84 7.57 -0.54
C TYR A 62 0.77 9.10 -0.66
N GLY A 63 -0.34 9.63 -1.17
CA GLY A 63 -0.56 11.06 -1.33
C GLY A 63 -0.53 11.84 -0.01
N TRP A 64 -1.12 11.30 1.05
CA TRP A 64 -1.12 11.91 2.38
C TRP A 64 0.27 11.92 3.01
N VAL A 65 0.98 10.79 2.98
CA VAL A 65 2.31 10.66 3.56
C VAL A 65 3.32 11.52 2.80
N LEU A 66 3.20 11.62 1.47
CA LEU A 66 4.08 12.46 0.65
C LEU A 66 3.90 13.95 0.95
N LYS A 67 2.67 14.40 1.24
CA LYS A 67 2.40 15.77 1.70
C LYS A 67 3.10 16.05 3.03
N LEU A 68 3.07 15.11 3.98
CA LEU A 68 3.78 15.24 5.25
C LEU A 68 5.30 15.27 5.06
N LEU A 69 5.85 14.38 4.22
CA LEU A 69 7.27 14.36 3.94
C LEU A 69 7.72 15.70 3.34
N ARG A 70 6.99 16.24 2.36
CA ARG A 70 7.24 17.57 1.78
C ARG A 70 7.07 18.71 2.78
N LYS A 71 6.28 18.55 3.83
CA LYS A 71 6.16 19.56 4.90
C LYS A 71 7.37 19.57 5.82
N TYR A 72 7.95 18.41 6.11
CA TYR A 72 8.96 18.23 7.16
C TYR A 72 10.39 17.97 6.66
N ASP A 73 10.57 17.72 5.37
CA ASP A 73 11.87 17.60 4.72
C ASP A 73 12.07 18.76 3.72
N PRO A 74 12.87 19.80 4.08
CA PRO A 74 13.07 20.97 3.25
C PRO A 74 13.66 20.67 1.87
N GLU A 75 14.54 19.67 1.77
CA GLU A 75 15.14 19.32 0.48
C GLU A 75 14.12 18.58 -0.38
N GLN A 76 13.32 17.67 0.19
CA GLN A 76 12.20 17.06 -0.54
C GLN A 76 11.21 18.11 -1.06
N TYR A 77 10.91 19.14 -0.25
CA TYR A 77 10.04 20.24 -0.66
C TYR A 77 10.64 21.05 -1.81
N LYS A 78 11.94 21.35 -1.73
CA LYS A 78 12.67 22.07 -2.79
C LYS A 78 12.62 21.30 -4.12
N GLN A 79 12.80 19.98 -4.08
CA GLN A 79 12.66 19.13 -5.27
C GLN A 79 11.22 19.15 -5.82
N PHE A 80 10.21 19.12 -4.93
CA PHE A 80 8.83 19.31 -5.36
C PHE A 80 8.62 20.64 -6.09
N LEU A 81 9.14 21.75 -5.57
CA LEU A 81 9.02 23.06 -6.21
C LEU A 81 9.73 23.12 -7.57
N ALA A 82 10.91 22.50 -7.68
CA ALA A 82 11.66 22.44 -8.93
C ALA A 82 10.90 21.72 -10.05
N HIS A 83 10.15 20.67 -9.70
CA HIS A 83 9.39 19.85 -10.66
C HIS A 83 7.90 20.21 -10.75
N LYS A 84 7.40 21.14 -9.92
CA LYS A 84 5.97 21.49 -9.87
C LYS A 84 5.45 22.08 -11.19
N GLY A 85 6.34 22.75 -11.93
CA GLY A 85 6.03 23.35 -13.23
C GLY A 85 6.21 22.41 -14.41
N ASP A 86 6.72 21.18 -14.18
CA ASP A 86 6.89 20.21 -15.24
C ASP A 86 5.51 19.84 -15.80
N ASN A 87 5.35 19.98 -17.10
CA ASN A 87 4.14 19.54 -17.80
C ASN A 87 4.45 18.20 -18.49
N PRO A 88 4.10 17.05 -17.88
CA PRO A 88 4.32 15.74 -18.49
C PRO A 88 3.42 15.48 -19.71
N GLY A 89 2.58 16.45 -20.08
CA GLY A 89 1.58 16.30 -21.14
C GLY A 89 0.27 15.71 -20.61
N PRO A 90 -0.66 15.36 -21.51
CA PRO A 90 -1.93 14.77 -21.12
C PRO A 90 -1.72 13.38 -20.50
N GLN A 91 -2.63 13.00 -19.60
CA GLN A 91 -2.67 11.64 -19.07
C GLN A 91 -2.87 10.66 -20.21
N THR A 92 -1.91 9.75 -20.38
CA THR A 92 -1.99 8.67 -21.36
C THR A 92 -2.03 7.36 -20.57
N PRO A 93 -3.20 6.67 -20.51
CA PRO A 93 -3.29 5.40 -19.82
C PRO A 93 -2.34 4.39 -20.46
N VAL A 94 -1.54 3.72 -19.63
CA VAL A 94 -0.75 2.56 -20.08
C VAL A 94 -1.67 1.36 -20.05
N SER A 95 -1.82 0.67 -21.19
CA SER A 95 -2.56 -0.60 -21.23
C SER A 95 -1.79 -1.65 -20.44
N LEU A 96 -2.46 -2.29 -19.50
CA LEU A 96 -1.91 -3.43 -18.78
C LEU A 96 -2.22 -4.69 -19.59
N SER A 97 -1.24 -5.60 -19.67
CA SER A 97 -1.47 -6.92 -20.22
C SER A 97 -2.20 -7.76 -19.19
N HIS A 98 -3.39 -8.26 -19.54
CA HIS A 98 -4.08 -9.24 -18.72
C HIS A 98 -3.54 -10.64 -18.98
N SER A 99 -3.24 -11.36 -17.90
CA SER A 99 -2.97 -12.78 -17.93
C SER A 99 -3.95 -13.48 -16.98
N GLN A 100 -4.33 -14.72 -17.24
CA GLN A 100 -5.24 -15.45 -16.35
C GLN A 100 -4.44 -16.38 -15.47
N SER A 101 -4.47 -16.13 -14.17
CA SER A 101 -3.97 -17.07 -13.15
C SER A 101 -5.04 -18.10 -12.79
N GLY A 102 -4.62 -19.29 -12.35
CA GLY A 102 -5.54 -20.30 -11.82
C GLY A 102 -6.11 -19.88 -10.46
N GLY A 103 -7.29 -20.41 -10.10
CA GLY A 103 -7.98 -20.04 -8.84
C GLY A 103 -7.14 -20.20 -7.57
N ALA A 104 -6.27 -21.21 -7.49
CA ALA A 104 -5.36 -21.37 -6.35
C ALA A 104 -4.33 -20.23 -6.24
N ALA A 105 -3.87 -19.66 -7.36
CA ALA A 105 -2.99 -18.51 -7.35
C ALA A 105 -3.74 -17.25 -6.89
N ILE A 106 -4.98 -17.05 -7.35
CA ILE A 106 -5.82 -15.93 -6.89
C ILE A 106 -6.04 -15.99 -5.37
N LEU A 107 -6.31 -17.18 -4.80
CA LEU A 107 -6.45 -17.33 -3.35
C LEU A 107 -5.13 -17.04 -2.61
N ASN A 108 -3.98 -17.37 -3.19
CA ASN A 108 -2.68 -17.01 -2.60
C ASN A 108 -2.45 -15.50 -2.66
N ASP A 109 -2.79 -14.85 -3.76
CA ASP A 109 -2.69 -13.39 -3.91
C ASP A 109 -3.52 -12.68 -2.83
N ILE A 110 -4.77 -13.12 -2.57
CA ILE A 110 -5.59 -12.58 -1.47
C ILE A 110 -4.92 -12.77 -0.11
N ARG A 111 -4.33 -13.94 0.17
CA ARG A 111 -3.65 -14.21 1.45
C ARG A 111 -2.38 -13.37 1.60
N ASP A 112 -1.63 -13.18 0.52
CA ASP A 112 -0.45 -12.33 0.49
C ASP A 112 -0.80 -10.86 0.71
N ASP A 113 -1.93 -10.40 0.15
CA ASP A 113 -2.46 -9.05 0.39
C ASP A 113 -2.90 -8.88 1.85
N ILE A 114 -3.69 -9.81 2.41
CA ILE A 114 -4.06 -9.79 3.85
C ILE A 114 -2.82 -9.71 4.74
N LYS A 115 -1.80 -10.51 4.44
CA LYS A 115 -0.52 -10.48 5.16
C LYS A 115 0.14 -9.09 5.04
N GLY A 116 0.15 -8.52 3.83
CA GLY A 116 0.70 -7.18 3.58
C GLY A 116 0.02 -6.10 4.43
N GLU A 117 -1.31 -6.12 4.50
CA GLU A 117 -2.07 -5.17 5.32
C GLU A 117 -1.75 -5.30 6.81
N LEU A 118 -1.64 -6.53 7.32
CA LEU A 118 -1.26 -6.77 8.71
C LEU A 118 0.19 -6.32 9.00
N GLU A 119 1.11 -6.52 8.06
CA GLU A 119 2.49 -6.04 8.17
C GLU A 119 2.56 -4.51 8.20
N ALA A 120 1.72 -3.82 7.41
CA ALA A 120 1.60 -2.36 7.42
C ALA A 120 1.08 -1.86 8.78
N VAL A 121 -0.01 -2.45 9.31
CA VAL A 121 -0.55 -2.11 10.64
C VAL A 121 0.52 -2.26 11.72
N ILE A 122 1.21 -3.40 11.78
CA ILE A 122 2.26 -3.67 12.78
C ILE A 122 3.37 -2.62 12.67
N LEU A 123 3.82 -2.34 11.45
CA LEU A 123 4.89 -1.38 11.21
C LEU A 123 4.48 0.03 11.67
N TYR A 124 3.29 0.49 11.29
CA TYR A 124 2.86 1.86 11.53
C TYR A 124 2.52 2.09 13.00
N GLU A 125 1.83 1.14 13.67
CA GLU A 125 1.57 1.20 15.11
C GLU A 125 2.88 1.24 15.93
N ALA A 126 3.90 0.45 15.53
CA ALA A 126 5.20 0.45 16.21
C ALA A 126 5.99 1.75 16.04
N GLN A 127 5.70 2.55 15.01
CA GLN A 127 6.36 3.83 14.76
C GLN A 127 5.54 5.02 15.27
N LEU A 128 4.22 4.88 15.40
CA LEU A 128 3.29 5.97 15.74
C LEU A 128 3.71 6.80 16.96
N PRO A 129 4.13 6.21 18.11
CA PRO A 129 4.57 6.97 19.28
C PRO A 129 5.88 7.72 19.08
N LYS A 130 6.68 7.34 18.07
CA LYS A 130 8.01 7.89 17.80
C LYS A 130 7.96 9.14 16.92
N TYR A 131 6.81 9.47 16.32
CA TYR A 131 6.67 10.68 15.52
C TYR A 131 6.44 11.91 16.39
N PRO A 132 7.23 12.98 16.23
CA PRO A 132 7.15 14.16 17.09
C PRO A 132 5.90 15.01 16.82
N TYR A 133 5.41 15.06 15.58
CA TYR A 133 4.32 15.95 15.18
C TYR A 133 2.94 15.28 15.23
N ARG A 134 1.95 16.03 15.72
CA ARG A 134 0.57 15.53 15.90
C ARG A 134 -0.11 15.21 14.58
N ASP A 135 0.06 16.05 13.57
CA ASP A 135 -0.52 15.84 12.25
C ASP A 135 0.00 14.56 11.58
N ILE A 136 1.29 14.25 11.72
CA ILE A 136 1.84 12.96 11.29
C ILE A 136 1.10 11.82 11.99
N ARG A 137 0.98 11.86 13.33
CA ARG A 137 0.30 10.81 14.08
C ARG A 137 -1.17 10.67 13.68
N THR A 138 -1.87 11.78 13.44
CA THR A 138 -3.27 11.75 13.01
C THR A 138 -3.41 11.15 11.61
N THR A 139 -2.56 11.52 10.67
CA THR A 139 -2.59 10.95 9.31
C THR A 139 -2.25 9.46 9.33
N LEU A 140 -1.21 9.05 10.06
CA LEU A 140 -0.84 7.64 10.13
C LEU A 140 -1.87 6.79 10.87
N GLN A 141 -2.59 7.37 11.85
CA GLN A 141 -3.71 6.66 12.47
C GLN A 141 -4.83 6.38 11.45
N ALA A 142 -5.14 7.33 10.57
CA ALA A 142 -6.14 7.12 9.51
C ALA A 142 -5.71 5.99 8.58
N VAL A 143 -4.45 5.99 8.11
CA VAL A 143 -3.89 4.89 7.30
C VAL A 143 -4.00 3.55 8.03
N ILE A 144 -3.60 3.47 9.31
CA ILE A 144 -3.72 2.24 10.12
C ILE A 144 -5.16 1.74 10.21
N ASP A 145 -6.12 2.65 10.35
CA ASP A 145 -7.53 2.29 10.46
C ASP A 145 -8.08 1.78 9.11
N ASP A 146 -7.63 2.37 8.00
CA ASP A 146 -7.95 1.93 6.63
C ASP A 146 -7.35 0.54 6.34
N GLU A 147 -6.08 0.27 6.68
CA GLU A 147 -5.45 -1.06 6.46
C GLU A 147 -6.12 -2.19 7.25
N LYS A 148 -6.63 -1.89 8.45
CA LYS A 148 -7.46 -2.84 9.22
C LYS A 148 -8.75 -3.17 8.48
N GLY A 149 -9.34 -2.18 7.82
CA GLY A 149 -10.50 -2.34 6.96
C GLY A 149 -10.18 -3.18 5.72
N HIS A 150 -9.05 -2.93 5.06
CA HIS A 150 -8.58 -3.70 3.90
C HIS A 150 -8.39 -5.18 4.25
N ALA A 151 -7.70 -5.47 5.36
CA ALA A 151 -7.49 -6.83 5.84
C ALA A 151 -8.82 -7.59 6.08
N GLU A 152 -9.81 -6.96 6.69
CA GLU A 152 -11.13 -7.56 6.91
C GLU A 152 -11.88 -7.77 5.58
N HIS A 153 -11.85 -6.79 4.68
CA HIS A 153 -12.54 -6.90 3.39
C HIS A 153 -11.98 -8.05 2.55
N LEU A 154 -10.65 -8.18 2.47
CA LEU A 154 -10.00 -9.29 1.80
C LEU A 154 -10.27 -10.64 2.50
N THR A 155 -10.34 -10.66 3.83
CA THR A 155 -10.71 -11.86 4.59
C THR A 155 -12.12 -12.32 4.23
N ARG A 156 -13.08 -11.40 4.05
CA ARG A 156 -14.44 -11.76 3.59
C ARG A 156 -14.46 -12.37 2.20
N LEU A 157 -13.62 -11.88 1.29
CA LEU A 157 -13.47 -12.49 -0.04
C LEU A 157 -12.82 -13.87 0.05
N LEU A 158 -11.79 -14.02 0.88
CA LEU A 158 -11.14 -15.30 1.10
C LEU A 158 -12.13 -16.36 1.59
N LEU A 159 -12.92 -16.06 2.63
CA LEU A 159 -13.94 -16.98 3.16
C LEU A 159 -15.04 -17.33 2.15
N LYS A 160 -15.31 -16.44 1.18
CA LYS A 160 -16.30 -16.68 0.13
C LYS A 160 -15.80 -17.65 -0.94
N TYR A 161 -14.53 -17.55 -1.32
CA TYR A 161 -13.97 -18.26 -2.48
C TYR A 161 -13.10 -19.46 -2.12
N ASP A 162 -12.55 -19.49 -0.90
CA ASP A 162 -11.86 -20.65 -0.38
C ASP A 162 -12.86 -21.62 0.25
N VAL A 163 -12.91 -22.84 -0.28
CA VAL A 163 -13.89 -23.85 0.15
C VAL A 163 -13.53 -24.51 1.48
N ASP A 164 -12.26 -24.39 1.88
CA ASP A 164 -11.78 -24.95 3.13
C ASP A 164 -12.16 -24.04 4.31
N PRO A 165 -12.67 -24.59 5.42
CA PRO A 165 -13.15 -23.79 6.54
C PRO A 165 -11.99 -23.19 7.35
N TYR A 166 -12.11 -21.92 7.70
CA TYR A 166 -11.22 -21.20 8.62
C TYR A 166 -11.81 -21.21 10.05
N ASP A 167 -12.10 -22.41 10.57
CA ASP A 167 -12.74 -22.65 11.87
C ASP A 167 -14.12 -21.97 12.00
N GLU A 168 -14.35 -21.13 13.01
CA GLU A 168 -15.63 -20.43 13.26
C GLU A 168 -15.83 -19.17 12.39
N LEU A 169 -14.88 -18.85 11.50
CA LEU A 169 -15.00 -17.70 10.60
C LEU A 169 -16.03 -18.01 9.50
N VAL A 170 -17.10 -17.21 9.48
CA VAL A 170 -18.20 -17.25 8.48
C VAL A 170 -18.29 -15.93 7.75
#